data_AF-A0A428SN51-F1
#
_entry.id   AF-A0A428SN51-F1
#
_cell.length_a   1.000
_cell.length_b   1.000
_cell.length_c   1.000
_cell.angle_alpha   90.00
_cell.angle_beta   90.00
_cell.angle_gamma   90.00
#
_symmetry.space_group_name_H-M   'P 1'
#
loop_
_entity.id
_entity.type
_entity.pdbx_description
1 polymer ?
#
loop_
_entity_poly.entity_id
_entity_poly.type
_entity_poly.pdbx_seq_one_letter_code
_entity_poly.pdbx_strand_id
1 'polypeptide(L)'
;MPRARKIPRSEWERNKQSICALFIDRDKSHEELVLSMAEEHGFHASKAQYIRQLGEWNIKKYSTKKDWKHADALVRKRKIDGKETEILMNGKLISAKKLKKELGRYGWQQTYDQSFTEDAPEGVIARTPPSSMPTSIRVRVLPWFQFRDELHLF
;
A
#
# COMPACT_ATOMS: atom_id res chain seq x y z
N MET A 1 -17.45 31.29 14.13
CA MET A 1 -16.21 30.51 13.89
C MET A 1 -15.66 30.88 12.53
N PRO A 2 -14.39 31.32 12.38
CA PRO A 2 -13.79 31.58 11.08
C PRO A 2 -13.81 30.32 10.21
N ARG A 3 -14.03 30.48 8.91
CA ARG A 3 -14.03 29.37 7.96
C ARG A 3 -12.59 28.87 7.79
N ALA A 4 -12.36 27.56 7.97
CA ALA A 4 -11.04 26.98 7.80
C ALA A 4 -10.48 27.23 6.39
N ARG A 5 -9.17 27.54 6.29
CA ARG A 5 -8.46 27.75 5.01
C ARG A 5 -8.68 26.56 4.09
N LYS A 6 -9.08 26.81 2.84
CA LYS A 6 -9.16 25.76 1.81
C LYS A 6 -7.75 25.45 1.33
N ILE A 7 -7.22 24.31 1.73
CA ILE A 7 -5.88 23.85 1.35
C ILE A 7 -5.97 23.19 -0.04
N PRO A 8 -5.11 23.59 -1.00
CA PRO A 8 -5.08 22.98 -2.33
C PRO A 8 -4.54 21.55 -2.30
N ARG A 9 -4.97 20.71 -3.25
CA ARG A 9 -4.57 19.30 -3.33
C ARG A 9 -3.05 19.12 -3.44
N SER A 10 -2.34 20.03 -4.11
CA SER A 10 -0.88 19.99 -4.23
C SER A 10 -0.15 20.11 -2.90
N GLU A 11 -0.69 20.90 -1.95
CA GLU A 11 -0.14 21.05 -0.60
C GLU A 11 -0.37 19.78 0.23
N TRP A 12 -1.51 19.11 0.03
CA TRP A 12 -1.78 17.79 0.62
C TRP A 12 -0.85 16.71 0.08
N GLU A 13 -0.71 16.58 -1.24
CA GLU A 13 0.14 15.54 -1.84
C GLU A 13 1.61 15.71 -1.46
N ARG A 14 2.10 16.96 -1.33
CA ARG A 14 3.46 17.24 -0.85
C ARG A 14 3.71 16.69 0.57
N ASN A 15 2.70 16.79 1.42
CA ASN A 15 2.77 16.36 2.83
C ASN A 15 2.28 14.93 3.05
N LYS A 16 1.77 14.25 2.01
CA LYS A 16 1.12 12.95 2.11
C LYS A 16 2.01 11.90 2.76
N GLN A 17 3.29 11.84 2.39
CA GLN A 17 4.22 10.86 2.96
C GLN A 17 4.38 11.04 4.47
N SER A 18 4.56 12.28 4.93
CA SER A 18 4.65 12.60 6.37
C SER A 18 3.35 12.29 7.10
N ILE A 19 2.21 12.67 6.53
CA ILE A 19 0.88 12.41 7.09
C ILE A 19 0.65 10.90 7.23
N CYS A 20 0.96 10.12 6.19
CA CYS A 20 0.90 8.67 6.23
C CYS A 20 1.80 8.11 7.32
N ALA A 21 3.08 8.49 7.37
CA ALA A 21 4.01 7.97 8.36
C ALA A 21 3.58 8.26 9.80
N LEU A 22 3.11 9.48 10.07
CA LEU A 22 2.64 9.88 11.40
C LEU A 22 1.36 9.14 11.80
N PHE A 23 0.36 9.09 10.91
CA PHE A 23 -0.94 8.48 11.20
C PHE A 23 -0.86 6.96 11.27
N ILE A 24 -0.08 6.37 10.37
CA ILE A 24 -0.04 4.94 10.16
C ILE A 24 1.09 4.31 10.97
N ASP A 25 2.34 4.78 10.86
CA ASP A 25 3.50 4.10 11.46
C ASP A 25 3.71 4.46 12.92
N ARG A 26 3.49 5.73 13.28
CA ARG A 26 3.55 6.19 14.68
C ARG A 26 2.23 6.05 15.44
N ASP A 27 1.21 5.46 14.83
CA ASP A 27 -0.11 5.17 15.42
C ASP A 27 -0.86 6.42 15.96
N LYS A 28 -0.46 7.64 15.55
CA LYS A 28 -1.00 8.89 16.09
C LYS A 28 -2.50 9.02 15.84
N SER A 29 -3.23 9.51 16.84
CA SER A 29 -4.62 9.93 16.71
C SER A 29 -4.75 11.12 15.75
N HIS A 30 -5.97 11.42 15.30
CA HIS A 30 -6.21 12.57 14.43
C HIS A 30 -5.83 13.91 15.08
N GLU A 31 -5.88 14.00 16.41
CA GLU A 31 -5.51 15.23 17.15
C GLU A 31 -4.00 15.38 17.25
N GLU A 32 -3.30 14.29 17.59
CA GLU A 32 -1.83 14.27 17.60
C GLU A 32 -1.28 14.52 16.19
N LEU A 33 -1.92 13.98 15.15
CA LEU A 33 -1.53 14.22 13.76
C LEU A 33 -1.60 15.71 13.40
N VAL A 34 -2.68 16.40 13.80
CA VAL A 34 -2.83 17.85 13.58
C VAL A 34 -1.71 18.61 14.27
N LEU A 35 -1.44 18.31 15.55
CA LEU A 35 -0.39 18.97 16.33
C LEU A 35 0.99 18.74 15.73
N SER A 36 1.31 17.49 15.41
CA SER A 36 2.62 17.13 14.88
C SER A 36 2.86 17.68 13.48
N MET A 37 1.84 17.74 12.63
CA MET A 37 1.97 18.38 11.32
C MET A 37 2.12 19.90 11.42
N ALA A 38 1.48 20.53 12.41
CA ALA A 38 1.67 21.96 12.67
C ALA A 38 3.09 22.25 13.19
N GLU A 39 3.60 21.44 14.13
CA GLU A 39 4.90 21.62 14.78
C GLU A 39 6.08 21.20 13.90
N GLU A 40 6.05 19.98 13.36
CA GLU A 40 7.18 19.38 12.61
C GLU A 40 7.22 19.86 11.15
N HIS A 41 6.06 20.24 10.57
CA HIS A 41 5.93 20.52 9.14
C HIS A 41 5.30 21.89 8.82
N GLY A 42 4.90 22.68 9.82
CA GLY A 42 4.24 23.98 9.61
C GLY A 42 2.89 23.88 8.89
N PHE A 43 2.30 22.69 8.81
CA PHE A 43 1.11 22.43 8.01
C PHE A 43 -0.15 22.47 8.88
N HIS A 44 -0.86 23.59 8.76
CA HIS A 44 -2.00 23.92 9.60
C HIS A 44 -3.32 23.55 8.91
N ALA A 45 -3.91 22.42 9.31
CA ALA A 45 -5.21 21.96 8.85
C ALA A 45 -6.07 21.49 10.03
N SER A 46 -7.39 21.58 9.90
CA SER A 46 -8.30 21.11 10.94
C SER A 46 -8.43 19.58 10.95
N LYS A 47 -8.79 19.02 12.11
CA LYS A 47 -9.07 17.58 12.26
C LYS A 47 -10.03 17.04 11.19
N ALA A 48 -11.09 17.78 10.90
CA ALA A 48 -12.07 17.41 9.88
C ALA A 48 -11.46 17.37 8.46
N GLN A 49 -10.52 18.26 8.15
CA GLN A 49 -9.82 18.25 6.87
C GLN A 49 -8.92 17.03 6.75
N TYR A 50 -8.18 16.66 7.80
CA TYR A 50 -7.39 15.42 7.81
C TYR A 50 -8.25 14.18 7.64
N ILE A 51 -9.36 14.06 8.38
CA ILE A 51 -10.26 12.91 8.26
C ILE A 51 -10.75 12.77 6.81
N ARG A 52 -11.17 13.88 6.20
CA ARG A 52 -11.62 13.86 4.80
C ARG A 52 -10.49 13.46 3.85
N GLN A 53 -9.30 14.04 4.01
CA GLN A 53 -8.17 13.76 3.12
C GLN A 53 -7.67 12.31 3.24
N LEU A 54 -7.60 11.77 4.46
CA LEU A 54 -7.26 10.37 4.71
C LEU A 54 -8.29 9.42 4.06
N GLY A 55 -9.57 9.79 4.11
CA GLY A 55 -10.64 9.09 3.39
C GLY A 55 -10.47 9.14 1.88
N GLU A 56 -10.19 10.31 1.31
CA GLU A 56 -9.92 10.51 -0.13
C GLU A 56 -8.70 9.70 -0.61
N TRP A 57 -7.69 9.51 0.25
CA TRP A 57 -6.54 8.66 -0.03
C TRP A 57 -6.76 7.18 0.29
N ASN A 58 -7.94 6.80 0.76
CA ASN A 58 -8.30 5.45 1.23
C ASN A 58 -7.28 4.89 2.25
N ILE A 59 -6.73 5.77 3.08
CA ILE A 59 -5.76 5.41 4.12
C ILE A 59 -6.52 4.98 5.37
N LYS A 60 -6.34 3.72 5.75
CA LYS A 60 -6.98 3.12 6.93
C LYS A 60 -5.95 2.51 7.86
N LYS A 61 -6.05 2.88 9.13
CA LYS A 61 -5.19 2.37 10.21
C LYS A 61 -5.34 0.86 10.42
N TYR A 62 -6.56 0.36 10.24
CA TYR A 62 -6.90 -1.04 10.47
C TYR A 62 -7.48 -1.67 9.21
N SER A 63 -7.06 -2.91 8.97
CA SER A 63 -7.63 -3.77 7.94
C SER A 63 -8.94 -4.39 8.43
N THR A 64 -9.95 -4.42 7.59
CA THR A 64 -11.25 -5.01 7.91
C THR A 64 -11.23 -6.53 7.78
N LYS A 65 -12.25 -7.21 8.31
CA LYS A 65 -12.43 -8.67 8.13
C LYS A 65 -12.47 -9.07 6.65
N LYS A 66 -13.09 -8.24 5.79
CA LYS A 66 -13.15 -8.49 4.34
C LYS A 66 -11.75 -8.44 3.73
N ASP A 67 -10.94 -7.45 4.10
CA ASP A 67 -9.57 -7.31 3.61
C ASP A 67 -8.71 -8.53 4.01
N TRP A 68 -8.87 -9.02 5.25
CA TRP A 68 -8.15 -10.22 5.71
C TRP A 68 -8.60 -11.50 5.02
N LYS A 69 -9.89 -11.66 4.73
CA LYS A 69 -10.39 -12.80 3.93
C LYS A 69 -9.81 -12.78 2.51
N HIS A 70 -9.77 -11.60 1.89
CA HIS A 70 -9.21 -11.45 0.56
C HIS A 70 -7.70 -11.74 0.55
N ALA A 71 -6.97 -11.23 1.56
CA ALA A 71 -5.56 -11.53 1.76
C ALA A 71 -5.31 -13.04 1.94
N ASP A 72 -6.14 -13.74 2.70
CA ASP A 72 -6.05 -15.20 2.88
C ASP A 72 -6.26 -15.96 1.57
N ALA A 73 -7.27 -15.57 0.78
CA ALA A 73 -7.50 -16.15 -0.54
C ALA A 73 -6.30 -15.97 -1.49
N LEU A 74 -5.71 -14.76 -1.50
CA LEU A 74 -4.51 -14.46 -2.29
C LEU A 74 -3.30 -15.29 -1.85
N VAL A 75 -3.05 -15.41 -0.55
CA VAL A 75 -1.95 -16.20 -0.01
C VAL A 75 -2.12 -17.67 -0.37
N ARG A 76 -3.33 -18.22 -0.19
CA ARG A 76 -3.62 -19.61 -0.53
C ARG A 76 -3.39 -19.89 -2.02
N LYS A 77 -3.88 -19.00 -2.90
CA LYS A 77 -3.67 -19.12 -4.34
C LYS A 77 -2.18 -19.10 -4.70
N ARG A 78 -1.40 -18.17 -4.17
CA ARG A 78 0.04 -18.07 -4.49
C ARG A 78 0.89 -19.16 -3.87
N LYS A 79 0.47 -19.70 -2.73
CA LYS A 79 1.11 -20.88 -2.13
C LYS A 79 0.97 -22.10 -3.03
N ILE A 80 -0.20 -22.27 -3.68
CA ILE A 80 -0.39 -23.32 -4.70
C ILE A 80 0.56 -23.10 -5.87
N ASP A 81 0.75 -21.85 -6.30
CA ASP A 81 1.70 -21.48 -7.36
C ASP A 81 3.18 -21.52 -6.93
N GLY A 82 3.49 -21.87 -5.68
CA GLY A 82 4.86 -21.94 -5.15
C GLY A 82 5.56 -20.60 -4.96
N LYS A 83 4.82 -19.48 -4.92
CA LYS A 83 5.40 -18.13 -4.85
C LYS A 83 5.44 -17.59 -3.42
N GLU A 84 6.62 -17.15 -2.99
CA GLU A 84 6.74 -16.32 -1.80
C GLU A 84 5.90 -15.05 -1.96
N THR A 85 5.11 -14.73 -0.92
CA THR A 85 4.09 -13.69 -0.98
C THR A 85 4.25 -12.71 0.16
N GLU A 86 4.48 -11.46 -0.20
CA GLU A 86 4.38 -10.32 0.69
C GLU A 86 3.02 -9.66 0.48
N ILE A 87 2.33 -9.33 1.57
CA ILE A 87 1.05 -8.63 1.51
C ILE A 87 1.24 -7.18 1.93
N LEU A 88 0.86 -6.28 1.03
CA LEU A 88 0.57 -4.90 1.36
C LEU A 88 -0.92 -4.77 1.67
N MET A 89 -1.25 -4.29 2.88
CA MET A 89 -2.60 -3.87 3.22
C MET A 89 -2.58 -2.39 3.57
N ASN A 90 -3.42 -1.59 2.92
CA ASN A 90 -3.54 -0.15 3.12
C ASN A 90 -2.18 0.56 3.01
N GLY A 91 -1.35 0.15 2.05
CA GLY A 91 -0.01 0.71 1.83
C GLY A 91 1.07 0.26 2.81
N LYS A 92 0.76 -0.57 3.82
CA LYS A 92 1.73 -1.13 4.76
C LYS A 92 2.11 -2.55 4.39
N LEU A 93 3.41 -2.84 4.42
CA LEU A 93 3.90 -4.21 4.41
C LEU A 93 3.51 -4.89 5.72
N ILE A 94 2.74 -5.98 5.64
CA ILE A 94 2.36 -6.78 6.81
C ILE A 94 3.47 -7.77 7.11
N SER A 95 4.01 -7.73 8.34
CA SER A 95 5.02 -8.70 8.77
C SER A 95 4.49 -10.14 8.77
N ALA A 96 5.34 -11.11 8.44
CA ALA A 96 4.96 -12.52 8.36
C ALA A 96 4.31 -13.05 9.66
N LYS A 97 4.79 -12.58 10.82
CA LYS A 97 4.22 -12.92 12.14
C LYS A 97 2.78 -12.41 12.29
N LYS A 98 2.52 -11.16 11.90
CA LYS A 98 1.17 -10.57 11.94
C LYS A 98 0.27 -11.23 10.90
N LEU A 99 0.79 -11.49 9.71
CA LEU A 99 0.08 -12.20 8.66
C LEU A 99 -0.40 -13.57 9.14
N LYS A 100 0.50 -14.43 9.64
CA LYS A 100 0.15 -15.76 10.15
C LYS A 100 -0.91 -15.71 11.26
N LYS A 101 -0.81 -14.74 12.17
CA LYS A 101 -1.78 -14.54 13.26
C LYS A 101 -3.17 -14.19 12.73
N GLU A 102 -3.26 -13.20 11.83
CA GLU A 102 -4.55 -12.72 11.32
C GLU A 102 -5.17 -13.68 10.29
N LEU A 103 -4.35 -14.39 9.50
CA LEU A 103 -4.82 -15.50 8.67
C LEU A 103 -5.39 -16.64 9.53
N GLY A 104 -4.77 -16.96 10.67
CA GLY A 104 -5.35 -17.93 11.61
C GLY A 104 -6.69 -17.46 12.20
N ARG A 105 -6.85 -16.15 12.42
CA ARG A 105 -8.07 -15.55 12.98
C ARG A 105 -9.21 -15.47 11.97
N TYR A 106 -8.93 -15.13 10.71
CA TYR A 106 -9.95 -14.82 9.71
C TYR A 106 -10.03 -15.82 8.54
N GLY A 107 -9.02 -16.67 8.37
CA GLY A 107 -8.95 -17.67 7.30
C GLY A 107 -9.83 -18.90 7.53
N TRP A 108 -10.23 -19.15 8.77
CA TRP A 108 -11.24 -20.17 9.09
C TRP A 108 -12.65 -19.60 9.00
N GLN A 109 -13.23 -19.61 7.79
CA GLN A 109 -14.67 -19.71 7.59
C GLN A 109 -14.93 -20.66 6.42
N GLN A 110 -15.84 -21.61 6.67
CA GLN A 110 -16.19 -22.73 5.80
C GLN A 110 -16.21 -22.36 4.31
N THR A 111 -15.51 -23.19 3.55
CA THR A 111 -15.53 -23.28 2.10
C THR A 111 -16.88 -23.80 1.63
N TYR A 112 -17.93 -22.98 1.69
CA TYR A 112 -19.06 -23.14 0.80
C TYR A 112 -19.46 -21.75 0.34
N ASP A 113 -19.30 -21.55 -0.96
CA ASP A 113 -19.99 -20.53 -1.75
C ASP A 113 -19.50 -19.08 -1.60
N GLN A 114 -18.48 -18.72 -2.37
CA GLN A 114 -18.49 -17.42 -3.06
C GLN A 114 -17.49 -17.44 -4.21
N SER A 115 -18.02 -17.62 -5.42
CA SER A 115 -17.41 -17.10 -6.64
C SER A 115 -17.11 -15.62 -6.42
N PHE A 116 -15.84 -15.28 -6.29
CA PHE A 116 -15.37 -13.89 -6.22
C PHE A 116 -15.51 -13.28 -7.61
N THR A 117 -16.69 -12.77 -7.91
CA THR A 117 -16.89 -11.79 -8.96
C THR A 117 -17.17 -10.44 -8.29
N GLU A 118 -16.38 -9.45 -8.72
CA GLU A 118 -16.56 -8.00 -8.52
C GLU A 118 -15.97 -7.38 -7.24
N ASP A 119 -15.11 -6.38 -7.48
CA ASP A 119 -14.40 -5.48 -6.58
C ASP A 119 -13.47 -6.11 -5.52
N ALA A 120 -12.25 -6.41 -5.96
CA ALA A 120 -11.12 -6.53 -5.04
C ALA A 120 -11.01 -5.23 -4.22
N PRO A 121 -10.95 -5.29 -2.87
CA PRO A 121 -10.80 -4.10 -2.07
C PRO A 121 -9.52 -3.38 -2.47
N GLU A 122 -9.65 -2.10 -2.83
CA GLU A 122 -8.61 -1.24 -3.42
C GLU A 122 -7.32 -1.11 -2.57
N GLY A 123 -7.32 -1.65 -1.35
CA GLY A 123 -6.21 -1.61 -0.39
C GLY A 123 -5.44 -2.91 -0.19
N VAL A 124 -5.76 -4.02 -0.86
CA VAL A 124 -5.04 -5.30 -0.68
C VAL A 124 -4.27 -5.68 -1.94
N ILE A 125 -2.94 -5.59 -1.87
CA ILE A 125 -2.04 -5.93 -2.99
C ILE A 125 -1.06 -6.99 -2.51
N ALA A 126 -1.04 -8.12 -3.21
CA ALA A 126 -0.03 -9.13 -2.99
C ALA A 126 1.15 -8.89 -3.96
N ARG A 127 2.39 -8.91 -3.47
CA ARG A 127 3.62 -8.78 -4.28
C ARG A 127 4.54 -10.00 -4.10
N THR A 128 5.33 -10.30 -5.12
CA THR A 128 6.46 -11.23 -5.00
C THR A 128 7.68 -10.40 -4.63
N PRO A 129 8.39 -10.74 -3.55
CA PRO A 129 9.59 -10.00 -3.17
C PRO A 129 10.63 -10.03 -4.30
N PRO A 130 11.45 -8.98 -4.43
CA PRO A 130 12.57 -8.99 -5.37
C PRO A 130 13.50 -10.16 -5.02
N SER A 131 13.82 -10.98 -6.03
CA SER A 131 14.77 -12.07 -5.85
C SER A 131 16.10 -11.50 -5.37
N SER A 132 16.65 -12.07 -4.28
CA SER A 132 18.00 -11.77 -3.79
C SER A 132 19.10 -12.15 -4.81
N MET A 133 18.73 -12.88 -5.86
CA MET A 133 19.64 -13.14 -6.97
C MET A 133 19.85 -11.83 -7.74
N PRO A 134 21.10 -11.35 -7.88
CA PRO A 134 21.36 -10.30 -8.85
C PRO A 134 20.88 -10.82 -10.19
N THR A 135 19.79 -10.26 -10.69
CA THR A 135 19.38 -10.48 -12.07
C THR A 135 20.40 -9.71 -12.89
N SER A 136 21.58 -10.31 -13.09
CA SER A 136 22.53 -9.84 -14.07
C SER A 136 21.90 -10.14 -15.42
N ILE A 137 20.98 -9.26 -15.82
CA ILE A 137 20.53 -9.18 -17.19
C ILE A 137 21.80 -8.81 -17.94
N ARG A 138 22.43 -9.80 -18.58
CA ARG A 138 23.46 -9.54 -19.59
C ARG A 138 22.76 -8.81 -20.73
N VAL A 139 22.66 -7.49 -20.61
CA VAL A 139 22.09 -6.57 -21.60
C VAL A 139 22.77 -6.70 -22.97
N ARG A 140 23.92 -7.37 -23.05
CA ARG A 140 24.68 -7.63 -24.28
C ARG A 140 24.18 -8.79 -25.15
N VAL A 141 23.07 -9.45 -24.80
CA VAL A 141 22.50 -10.55 -25.63
C VAL A 141 21.06 -10.28 -26.05
N LEU A 142 20.56 -9.06 -25.81
CA LEU A 142 19.24 -8.65 -26.24
C LEU A 142 19.30 -8.19 -27.71
N PRO A 143 18.56 -8.82 -28.65
CA PRO A 143 18.65 -8.54 -30.08
C PRO A 143 18.45 -7.07 -30.46
N TRP A 144 17.63 -6.34 -29.70
CA TRP A 144 17.34 -4.92 -29.93
C TRP A 144 18.46 -3.97 -29.50
N PHE A 145 19.42 -4.42 -28.68
CA PHE A 145 20.63 -3.65 -28.36
C PHE A 145 21.68 -3.74 -29.47
N GLN A 146 21.68 -4.83 -30.27
CA GLN A 146 22.57 -5.00 -31.43
C GLN A 146 22.14 -4.15 -32.63
N PHE A 147 20.89 -3.70 -32.68
CA PHE A 147 20.36 -2.91 -33.78
C PHE A 147 20.82 -1.43 -33.77
N ARG A 148 21.44 -0.96 -32.68
CA ARG A 148 21.84 0.46 -32.53
C ARG A 148 23.27 0.74 -32.99
N ASP A 149 24.08 -0.29 -33.23
CA ASP A 149 25.47 -0.15 -33.69
C ASP A 149 25.61 -0.18 -35.23
N GLU A 150 24.52 -0.38 -35.99
CA GLU A 150 24.53 -0.46 -37.46
C GLU A 150 24.02 0.80 -38.20
N LEU A 151 23.96 1.97 -37.56
CA LEU A 151 23.56 3.24 -38.21
C LEU A 151 24.66 4.31 -38.28
N HIS A 152 25.93 3.90 -38.29
CA HIS A 152 27.07 4.80 -38.52
C HIS A 152 27.95 4.41 -39.71
N LEU A 153 27.36 3.85 -40.77
CA LEU A 153 27.96 3.83 -42.09
C LEU A 153 26.86 4.00 -43.13
N PHE A 154 26.51 5.27 -43.43
CA PHE A 154 26.34 5.85 -44.77
C PHE A 154 26.13 7.36 -44.62
#